data_AF-A8YM26-F1
#
_entry.id   AF-A8YM26-F1
#
_cell.length_a   1.000
_cell.length_b   1.000
_cell.length_c   1.000
_cell.angle_alpha   90.00
_cell.angle_beta   90.00
_cell.angle_gamma   90.00
#
_symmetry.space_group_name_H-M   'P 1'
#
loop_
_entity.id
_entity.type
_entity.pdbx_description
1 polymer ?
#
loop_
_entity_poly.entity_id
_entity_poly.type
_entity_poly.pdbx_seq_one_letter_code
_entity_poly.pdbx_strand_id
1 'polypeptide(L)'
;MVMKKGFFRWLPILALTTALCSNFYQDHDDIAQARNSRVVSNGFAFEIQNCNKNNNSVVCTFMVANLGEVRDLTFYPKDSIIIDSTGKQLTGSEGRIGGIGRDQVWVRDMPSRVPINGKILFKGNLPGRIVYLRLVGSNFSVEWR
;
A
#
# COMPACT_ATOMS: atom_id res chain seq x y z
N MET A 1 49.06 -39.45 51.07
CA MET A 1 48.14 -38.45 51.65
C MET A 1 48.52 -37.08 51.06
N VAL A 2 48.27 -36.87 49.77
CA VAL A 2 47.17 -36.09 49.15
C VAL A 2 46.89 -34.75 49.83
N MET A 3 47.38 -33.66 49.21
CA MET A 3 46.66 -32.39 49.08
C MET A 3 47.11 -31.71 47.78
N LYS A 4 46.34 -31.92 46.70
CA LYS A 4 46.49 -31.18 45.44
C LYS A 4 45.65 -29.90 45.55
N LYS A 5 46.29 -28.75 45.37
CA LYS A 5 45.67 -27.42 45.27
C LYS A 5 44.74 -27.39 44.05
N GLY A 6 43.44 -27.24 44.29
CA GLY A 6 42.41 -27.11 43.27
C GLY A 6 42.44 -25.73 42.62
N PHE A 7 42.77 -25.70 41.33
CA PHE A 7 42.61 -24.57 40.43
C PHE A 7 41.11 -24.30 40.22
N PHE A 8 40.56 -23.21 40.75
CA PHE A 8 39.20 -22.77 40.43
C PHE A 8 39.22 -22.03 39.08
N ARG A 9 38.72 -22.70 38.04
CA ARG A 9 38.51 -22.11 36.71
C ARG A 9 37.33 -21.13 36.77
N TRP A 10 37.58 -19.89 36.37
CA TRP A 10 36.54 -18.92 36.00
C TRP A 10 35.75 -19.45 34.78
N LEU A 11 34.44 -19.57 34.91
CA LEU A 11 33.51 -19.69 33.78
C LEU A 11 32.97 -18.30 33.48
N PRO A 12 33.17 -17.72 32.27
CA PRO A 12 32.40 -16.56 31.89
C PRO A 12 30.98 -17.02 31.59
N ILE A 13 30.03 -16.58 32.41
CA ILE A 13 28.60 -16.71 32.11
C ILE A 13 28.35 -15.84 30.87
N LEU A 14 28.25 -16.48 29.70
CA LEU A 14 27.71 -15.83 28.52
C LEU A 14 26.28 -15.41 28.86
N ALA A 15 26.06 -14.12 29.09
CA ALA A 15 24.75 -13.52 29.12
C ALA A 15 24.16 -13.66 27.71
N LEU A 16 23.24 -14.62 27.55
CA LEU A 16 22.44 -14.77 26.35
C LEU A 16 21.45 -13.60 26.34
N THR A 17 21.80 -12.52 25.64
CA THR A 17 20.86 -11.45 25.33
C THR A 17 19.81 -12.01 24.38
N THR A 18 18.65 -12.42 24.92
CA THR A 18 17.46 -12.58 24.09
C THR A 18 17.05 -11.17 23.65
N ALA A 19 17.60 -10.73 22.53
CA ALA A 19 17.02 -9.64 21.77
C ALA A 19 15.57 -10.05 21.48
N LEU A 20 14.64 -9.44 22.21
CA LEU A 20 13.26 -9.34 21.79
C LEU A 20 13.29 -8.49 20.51
N CYS A 21 13.62 -9.11 19.38
CA CYS A 21 13.22 -8.59 18.09
C CYS A 21 11.70 -8.49 18.18
N SER A 22 11.21 -7.30 18.45
CA SER A 22 9.81 -6.96 18.27
C SER A 22 9.52 -7.37 16.83
N ASN A 23 8.80 -8.47 16.65
CA ASN A 23 8.24 -8.82 15.37
C ASN A 23 7.32 -7.66 15.02
N PHE A 24 7.86 -6.72 14.25
CA PHE A 24 7.11 -5.69 13.57
C PHE A 24 6.02 -6.46 12.84
N TYR A 25 4.79 -6.35 13.32
CA TYR A 25 3.62 -6.96 12.72
C TYR A 25 3.48 -6.28 11.36
N GLN A 26 4.22 -6.75 10.36
CA GLN A 26 3.93 -6.45 8.97
C GLN A 26 2.60 -7.16 8.75
N ASP A 27 1.51 -6.40 8.90
CA ASP A 27 0.21 -6.74 8.34
C ASP A 27 0.47 -6.91 6.84
N HIS A 28 0.78 -8.14 6.44
CA HIS A 28 1.02 -8.53 5.07
C HIS A 28 -0.36 -8.55 4.40
N ASP A 29 -0.91 -7.37 4.13
CA ASP A 29 -2.02 -7.22 3.19
C ASP A 29 -1.57 -7.83 1.84
N ASP A 30 -2.40 -8.63 1.17
CA ASP A 30 -1.99 -9.26 -0.10
C ASP A 30 -1.76 -8.20 -1.20
N ILE A 31 -2.42 -7.03 -1.11
CA ILE A 31 -2.05 -5.84 -1.90
C ILE A 31 -0.62 -5.36 -1.61
N ALA A 32 -0.06 -5.59 -0.43
CA ALA A 32 1.35 -5.32 -0.16
C ALA A 32 2.28 -6.18 -1.02
N GLN A 33 1.84 -7.36 -1.49
CA GLN A 33 2.53 -8.17 -2.51
C GLN A 33 2.30 -7.64 -3.94
N ALA A 34 1.13 -7.04 -4.19
CA ALA A 34 0.86 -6.31 -5.43
C ALA A 34 1.52 -4.91 -5.50
N ARG A 35 2.21 -4.45 -4.45
CA ARG A 35 3.08 -3.27 -4.52
C ARG A 35 4.09 -3.48 -5.66
N ASN A 36 4.22 -2.48 -6.53
CA ASN A 36 5.01 -2.51 -7.76
C ASN A 36 4.42 -3.30 -8.94
N SER A 37 3.19 -3.83 -8.83
CA SER A 37 2.50 -4.39 -10.01
C SER A 37 1.90 -3.26 -10.85
N ARG A 38 2.48 -3.09 -12.03
CA ARG A 38 2.07 -2.08 -13.01
C ARG A 38 0.95 -2.62 -13.88
N VAL A 39 -0.20 -1.94 -13.86
CA VAL A 39 -1.37 -2.26 -14.70
C VAL A 39 -1.56 -1.15 -15.72
N VAL A 40 -1.78 -1.51 -16.99
CA VAL A 40 -2.01 -0.53 -18.07
C VAL A 40 -3.46 -0.61 -18.52
N SER A 41 -4.11 0.54 -18.60
CA SER A 41 -5.47 0.66 -19.13
C SER A 41 -5.60 1.94 -19.95
N ASN A 42 -6.09 1.81 -21.18
CA ASN A 42 -6.25 2.92 -22.14
C ASN A 42 -5.01 3.81 -22.26
N GLY A 43 -3.80 3.22 -22.29
CA GLY A 43 -2.54 3.95 -22.40
C GLY A 43 -2.13 4.74 -21.15
N PHE A 44 -2.78 4.52 -20.00
CA PHE A 44 -2.30 4.97 -18.70
C PHE A 44 -1.73 3.79 -17.92
N ALA A 45 -0.53 3.94 -17.38
CA ALA A 45 0.07 2.98 -16.47
C ALA A 45 -0.23 3.38 -15.02
N PHE A 46 -0.71 2.44 -14.23
CA PHE A 46 -0.99 2.60 -12.81
C PHE A 46 -0.13 1.66 -11.99
N GLU A 47 0.30 2.12 -10.82
CA GLU A 47 1.10 1.34 -9.89
C GLU A 47 0.67 1.65 -8.45
N ILE A 48 0.31 0.62 -7.68
CA ILE A 48 -0.01 0.79 -6.27
C ILE A 48 1.28 0.93 -5.47
N GLN A 49 1.36 2.01 -4.70
CA GLN A 49 2.49 2.30 -3.83
C GLN A 49 2.24 1.75 -2.43
N ASN A 50 1.07 2.04 -1.86
CA ASN A 50 0.72 1.59 -0.51
C ASN A 50 -0.79 1.64 -0.27
N CYS A 51 -1.30 0.79 0.62
CA CYS A 51 -2.59 0.95 1.27
C CYS A 51 -2.37 0.93 2.77
N ASN A 52 -2.78 2.01 3.45
CA ASN A 52 -2.73 2.13 4.90
C ASN A 52 -4.14 2.02 5.46
N LYS A 53 -4.35 1.05 6.34
CA LYS A 53 -5.61 0.70 6.95
C LYS A 53 -5.61 1.15 8.42
N ASN A 54 -6.69 1.80 8.83
CA ASN A 54 -7.00 2.03 10.24
C ASN A 54 -8.44 1.61 10.53
N ASN A 55 -8.87 1.73 11.79
CA ASN A 55 -10.18 1.23 12.22
C ASN A 55 -11.38 1.91 11.53
N ASN A 56 -11.20 3.07 10.89
CA ASN A 56 -12.29 3.86 10.33
C ASN A 56 -12.12 4.16 8.84
N SER A 57 -11.00 3.77 8.23
CA SER A 57 -10.69 4.10 6.85
C SER A 57 -9.54 3.29 6.28
N VAL A 58 -9.51 3.23 4.95
CA VAL A 58 -8.37 2.73 4.19
C VAL A 58 -7.93 3.81 3.21
N VAL A 59 -6.64 4.11 3.18
CA VAL A 59 -6.03 5.09 2.27
C VAL A 59 -5.04 4.36 1.37
N CYS A 60 -5.32 4.33 0.06
CA CYS A 60 -4.39 3.81 -0.93
C CYS A 60 -3.74 4.94 -1.72
N THR A 61 -2.42 4.87 -1.89
CA THR A 61 -1.64 5.74 -2.76
C THR A 61 -1.16 4.98 -3.98
N PHE A 62 -1.18 5.64 -5.12
CA PHE A 62 -0.80 5.06 -6.41
C PHE A 62 -0.07 6.08 -7.26
N MET A 63 0.62 5.62 -8.27
CA MET A 63 1.18 6.45 -9.34
C MET A 63 0.42 6.19 -10.62
N VAL A 64 0.24 7.23 -11.43
CA VAL A 64 -0.32 7.11 -12.78
C VAL A 64 0.60 7.83 -13.78
N ALA A 65 0.89 7.21 -14.90
CA ALA A 65 1.66 7.80 -16.00
C ALA A 65 0.91 7.67 -17.32
N ASN A 66 0.78 8.77 -18.05
CA ASN A 66 0.25 8.77 -19.41
C ASN A 66 1.33 8.24 -20.38
N LEU A 67 1.07 7.16 -21.10
CA LEU A 67 2.03 6.55 -22.02
C LEU A 67 1.91 7.09 -23.46
N GLY A 68 0.83 7.82 -23.75
CA GLY A 68 0.55 8.42 -25.05
C GLY A 68 0.85 9.92 -25.09
N GLU A 69 0.19 10.61 -26.01
CA GLU A 69 0.24 12.07 -26.15
C GLU A 69 -0.46 12.78 -24.98
N VAL A 70 -0.17 14.07 -24.80
CA VAL A 70 -0.76 14.91 -23.76
C VAL A 70 -2.29 14.86 -23.83
N ARG A 71 -2.93 14.52 -22.72
CA ARG A 71 -4.40 14.39 -22.64
C ARG A 71 -4.89 14.45 -21.20
N ASP A 72 -6.18 14.66 -21.06
CA ASP A 72 -6.83 14.72 -19.76
C ASP A 72 -6.99 13.33 -19.12
N LEU A 73 -6.98 13.31 -17.78
CA LEU A 73 -7.31 12.16 -16.96
C LEU A 73 -8.38 12.56 -15.95
N THR A 74 -9.45 11.78 -15.84
CA THR A 74 -10.48 11.95 -14.82
C THR A 74 -10.62 10.66 -14.02
N PHE A 75 -10.66 10.80 -12.70
CA PHE A 75 -10.78 9.72 -11.73
C PHE A 75 -12.13 9.78 -11.03
N TYR A 76 -12.74 8.62 -10.79
CA TYR A 76 -14.04 8.49 -10.15
C TYR A 76 -13.89 7.67 -8.87
N PRO A 77 -13.60 8.31 -7.72
CA PRO A 77 -13.41 7.60 -6.46
C PRO A 77 -14.64 6.80 -6.04
N LYS A 78 -15.84 7.33 -6.29
CA LYS A 78 -17.11 6.69 -5.91
C LYS A 78 -17.45 5.43 -6.70
N ASP A 79 -16.79 5.18 -7.83
CA ASP A 79 -16.97 3.96 -8.64
C ASP A 79 -15.87 2.92 -8.36
N SER A 80 -14.86 3.34 -7.61
CA SER A 80 -13.72 2.54 -7.18
C SER A 80 -14.08 1.78 -5.90
N ILE A 81 -13.58 0.55 -5.78
CA ILE A 81 -13.91 -0.35 -4.67
C ILE A 81 -12.67 -1.03 -4.12
N ILE A 82 -12.75 -1.43 -2.86
CA ILE A 82 -11.73 -2.21 -2.16
C ILE A 82 -12.43 -3.34 -1.39
N ILE A 83 -11.85 -4.53 -1.43
CA ILE A 83 -12.42 -5.72 -0.76
C ILE A 83 -11.33 -6.38 0.09
N ASP A 84 -11.73 -6.82 1.29
CA ASP A 84 -10.87 -7.61 2.16
C ASP A 84 -11.16 -9.13 2.06
N SER A 85 -10.28 -9.91 2.66
CA SER A 85 -10.39 -11.39 2.76
C SER A 85 -11.66 -11.90 3.46
N THR A 86 -12.40 -11.05 4.18
CA THR A 86 -13.70 -11.43 4.78
C THR A 86 -14.85 -11.25 3.79
N GLY A 87 -14.58 -10.71 2.60
CA GLY A 87 -15.58 -10.35 1.60
C GLY A 87 -16.20 -8.97 1.82
N LYS A 88 -15.72 -8.20 2.81
CA LYS A 88 -16.26 -6.86 3.06
C LYS A 88 -15.77 -5.90 1.99
N GLN A 89 -16.70 -5.19 1.36
CA GLN A 89 -16.43 -4.18 0.35
C GLN A 89 -16.63 -2.78 0.90
N LEU A 90 -15.70 -1.87 0.58
CA LEU A 90 -15.88 -0.44 0.73
C LEU A 90 -15.85 0.24 -0.64
N THR A 91 -16.59 1.34 -0.75
CA THR A 91 -16.59 2.22 -1.93
C THR A 91 -15.75 3.45 -1.63
N GLY A 92 -15.04 3.97 -2.64
CA GLY A 92 -14.21 5.15 -2.45
C GLY A 92 -15.05 6.36 -2.06
N SER A 93 -14.60 7.09 -1.04
CA SER A 93 -15.26 8.30 -0.57
C SER A 93 -14.66 9.57 -1.17
N GLU A 94 -13.33 9.64 -1.22
CA GLU A 94 -12.58 10.82 -1.67
C GLU A 94 -11.38 10.33 -2.49
N GLY A 95 -10.93 11.13 -3.45
CA GLY A 95 -9.75 10.79 -4.23
C GLY A 95 -9.06 12.01 -4.79
N ARG A 96 -7.84 11.79 -5.27
CA ARG A 96 -6.97 12.85 -5.76
C ARG A 96 -5.95 12.30 -6.74
N ILE A 97 -5.63 13.08 -7.76
CA ILE A 97 -4.50 12.89 -8.66
C ILE A 97 -3.80 14.24 -8.83
N GLY A 98 -2.51 14.30 -8.48
CA GLY A 98 -1.67 15.51 -8.58
C GLY A 98 -1.86 16.56 -7.47
N GLY A 99 -1.22 17.72 -7.65
CA GLY A 99 -1.42 18.97 -6.89
C GLY A 99 -0.88 19.03 -5.46
N ILE A 100 -1.28 20.07 -4.71
CA ILE A 100 -1.31 20.21 -3.24
C ILE A 100 -2.71 20.78 -2.93
N GLY A 101 -3.56 20.10 -2.15
CA GLY A 101 -4.94 20.53 -1.89
C GLY A 101 -5.92 19.37 -1.66
N ARG A 102 -7.23 19.66 -1.51
CA ARG A 102 -8.30 18.64 -1.41
C ARG A 102 -8.93 18.38 -2.79
N ASP A 103 -9.33 17.13 -3.02
CA ASP A 103 -10.35 16.72 -4.01
C ASP A 103 -10.09 16.96 -5.51
N GLN A 104 -8.83 17.06 -5.94
CA GLN A 104 -8.54 17.14 -7.37
C GLN A 104 -8.58 15.75 -8.02
N VAL A 105 -9.75 15.35 -8.52
CA VAL A 105 -9.98 14.05 -9.19
C VAL A 105 -9.75 14.11 -10.71
N TRP A 106 -9.15 15.20 -11.22
CA TRP A 106 -8.81 15.32 -12.64
C TRP A 106 -7.46 16.00 -12.83
N VAL A 107 -6.76 15.61 -13.88
CA VAL A 107 -5.55 16.25 -14.37
C VAL A 107 -5.80 16.69 -15.79
N ARG A 108 -5.67 18.00 -16.04
CA ARG A 108 -5.67 18.53 -17.41
C ARG A 108 -4.28 18.44 -18.01
N ASP A 109 -4.22 18.21 -19.32
CA ASP A 109 -2.98 18.22 -20.08
C ASP A 109 -1.90 17.33 -19.44
N MET A 110 -2.27 16.10 -19.05
CA MET A 110 -1.35 15.21 -18.34
C MET A 110 -0.14 14.90 -19.24
N PRO A 111 1.08 15.26 -18.81
CA PRO A 111 2.28 15.09 -19.62
C PRO A 111 2.58 13.63 -19.94
N SER A 112 3.15 13.40 -21.12
CA SER A 112 3.59 12.07 -21.55
C SER A 112 4.75 11.58 -20.68
N ARG A 113 4.64 10.34 -20.21
CA ARG A 113 5.66 9.57 -19.47
C ARG A 113 6.16 10.22 -18.18
N VAL A 114 5.43 11.18 -17.63
CA VAL A 114 5.70 11.75 -16.31
C VAL A 114 4.71 11.16 -15.32
N PRO A 115 5.17 10.35 -14.34
CA PRO A 115 4.29 9.82 -13.32
C PRO A 115 3.78 10.90 -12.38
N ILE A 116 2.50 10.81 -12.02
CA ILE A 116 1.81 11.69 -11.08
C ILE A 116 1.27 10.84 -9.92
N ASN A 117 1.44 11.35 -8.70
CA ASN A 117 0.90 10.71 -7.51
C ASN A 117 -0.62 10.87 -7.42
N GLY A 118 -1.28 9.79 -7.02
CA GLY A 118 -2.69 9.74 -6.70
C GLY A 118 -2.94 9.10 -5.34
N LYS A 119 -4.13 9.36 -4.81
CA LYS A 119 -4.62 8.83 -3.54
C LYS A 119 -6.12 8.60 -3.62
N ILE A 120 -6.60 7.57 -2.95
CA ILE A 120 -8.01 7.32 -2.69
C ILE A 120 -8.22 7.00 -1.21
N LEU A 121 -9.31 7.52 -0.65
CA LEU A 121 -9.80 7.23 0.69
C LEU A 121 -11.06 6.39 0.58
N PHE A 122 -11.13 5.33 1.38
CA PHE A 122 -12.32 4.52 1.63
C PHE A 122 -12.71 4.73 3.09
N LYS A 123 -13.94 5.20 3.36
CA LYS A 123 -14.46 5.33 4.73
C LYS A 123 -15.07 4.01 5.19
N GLY A 124 -14.76 3.60 6.42
CA GLY A 124 -15.18 2.35 7.02
C GLY A 124 -14.01 1.44 7.40
N ASN A 125 -14.32 0.42 8.19
CA ASN A 125 -13.34 -0.58 8.64
C ASN A 125 -13.28 -1.76 7.67
N LEU A 126 -12.08 -2.25 7.35
CA LEU A 126 -11.86 -3.58 6.75
C LEU A 126 -11.21 -4.48 7.81
N PRO A 127 -11.93 -5.45 8.42
CA PRO A 127 -11.36 -6.33 9.43
C PRO A 127 -10.32 -7.31 8.88
N GLY A 128 -10.39 -7.64 7.58
CA GLY A 128 -9.47 -8.56 6.95
C GLY A 128 -8.23 -7.91 6.36
N ARG A 129 -7.38 -8.75 5.79
CA ARG A 129 -6.32 -8.29 4.87
C ARG A 129 -6.93 -7.86 3.55
N ILE A 130 -6.38 -6.84 2.90
CA ILE A 130 -6.88 -6.36 1.61
C ILE A 130 -6.50 -7.34 0.49
N VAL A 131 -7.48 -7.77 -0.31
CA VAL A 131 -7.31 -8.77 -1.39
C VAL A 131 -7.77 -8.28 -2.76
N TYR A 132 -8.42 -7.13 -2.83
CA TYR A 132 -8.84 -6.56 -4.11
C TYR A 132 -8.91 -5.04 -4.04
N LEU A 133 -8.46 -4.39 -5.11
CA LEU A 133 -8.62 -2.96 -5.32
C LEU A 133 -8.96 -2.73 -6.79
N ARG A 134 -10.00 -1.94 -7.05
CA ARG A 134 -10.32 -1.43 -8.38
C ARG A 134 -10.37 0.08 -8.37
N LEU A 135 -9.62 0.71 -9.26
CA LEU A 135 -9.70 2.15 -9.51
C LEU A 135 -10.38 2.40 -10.85
N VAL A 136 -11.32 3.35 -10.86
CA VAL A 136 -12.15 3.67 -12.02
C VAL A 136 -12.00 5.15 -12.37
N GLY A 137 -11.93 5.44 -13.66
CA GLY A 137 -11.99 6.80 -14.19
C GLY A 137 -12.71 6.86 -15.53
N SER A 138 -12.66 8.02 -16.20
CA SER A 138 -13.44 8.27 -17.43
C SER A 138 -13.24 7.22 -18.52
N ASN A 139 -12.02 6.73 -18.68
CA ASN A 139 -11.67 5.77 -19.72
C ASN A 139 -10.70 4.68 -19.22
N PHE A 140 -10.70 4.39 -17.93
CA PHE A 140 -9.89 3.30 -17.38
C PHE A 140 -10.62 2.58 -16.26
N SER A 141 -10.36 1.28 -16.16
CA SER A 141 -10.65 0.46 -14.99
C SER A 141 -9.44 -0.43 -14.79
N VAL A 142 -8.79 -0.29 -13.64
CA VAL A 142 -7.60 -1.07 -13.27
C VAL A 142 -7.87 -1.79 -11.97
N GLU A 143 -7.44 -3.04 -11.91
CA GLU A 143 -7.65 -3.89 -10.75
C GLU A 143 -6.38 -4.62 -10.31
N TRP A 144 -6.30 -4.84 -9.00
CA TRP A 144 -5.27 -5.62 -8.32
C TRP A 144 -5.94 -6.69 -7.47
N ARG A 145 -5.32 -7.87 -7.43
CA ARG A 145 -5.75 -9.07 -6.71
C ARG A 145 -4.57 -9.61 -5.91
#